data_AF-A0AA43BFZ6-F1
#
_entry.id   AF-A0AA43BFZ6-F1
#
_cell.length_a   1.000
_cell.length_b   1.000
_cell.length_c   1.000
_cell.angle_alpha   90.00
_cell.angle_beta   90.00
_cell.angle_gamma   90.00
#
_symmetry.space_group_name_H-M   'P 1'
#
loop_
_entity.id
_entity.type
_entity.pdbx_description
1 polymer ?
#
loop_
_entity_poly.entity_id
_entity_poly.type
_entity_poly.pdbx_seq_one_letter_code
_entity_poly.pdbx_strand_id
1 'polypeptide(L)'
;MSTLMGELIRTLGFRLREERIRLGLSQTAFGEVVGASKRTVIDWEKGATSPTAAQLAGWSENGLDPLYVLTGQRSVARPGMEEEQIAQFNEVIDTFWALSDAGRAAASRLLMALLTQDVEDGVARGIRKRPIT
;
A
#
# COMPACT_ATOMS: atom_id res chain seq x y z
N MET A 1 -19.77 -10.13 21.29
CA MET A 1 -19.09 -10.63 20.07
C MET A 1 -19.64 -10.04 18.77
N SER A 2 -20.96 -9.85 18.61
CA SER A 2 -21.58 -9.27 17.40
C SER A 2 -21.07 -7.85 17.02
N THR A 3 -20.84 -6.98 18.00
CA THR A 3 -20.44 -5.57 17.76
C THR A 3 -19.03 -5.41 17.18
N LEU A 4 -18.07 -6.23 17.65
CA LEU A 4 -16.66 -6.14 17.23
C LEU A 4 -16.48 -6.49 15.75
N MET A 5 -17.20 -7.51 15.27
CA MET A 5 -17.13 -7.89 13.85
C MET A 5 -17.77 -6.81 12.95
N GLY A 6 -18.89 -6.22 13.39
CA GLY A 6 -19.52 -5.12 12.64
C GLY A 6 -18.65 -3.86 12.56
N GLU A 7 -17.88 -3.57 13.60
CA GLU A 7 -16.94 -2.44 13.62
C GLU A 7 -15.71 -2.67 12.75
N LEU A 8 -15.20 -3.90 12.73
CA LEU A 8 -14.15 -4.30 11.80
C LEU A 8 -14.61 -4.13 10.34
N ILE A 9 -15.79 -4.62 9.97
CA ILE A 9 -16.30 -4.51 8.59
C ILE A 9 -16.45 -3.05 8.15
N ARG A 10 -16.91 -2.15 9.03
CA ARG A 10 -16.95 -0.71 8.74
C ARG A 10 -15.56 -0.12 8.50
N THR A 11 -14.58 -0.54 9.29
CA THR A 11 -13.18 -0.10 9.14
C THR A 11 -12.58 -0.58 7.82
N LEU A 12 -12.82 -1.84 7.44
CA LEU A 12 -12.40 -2.39 6.15
C LEU A 12 -13.04 -1.63 4.98
N GLY A 13 -14.34 -1.35 5.08
CA GLY A 13 -15.08 -0.57 4.08
C GLY A 13 -14.53 0.84 3.89
N PHE A 14 -14.18 1.50 4.99
CA PHE A 14 -13.55 2.82 4.96
C PHE A 14 -12.20 2.78 4.23
N ARG A 15 -11.32 1.83 4.57
CA ARG A 15 -10.00 1.71 3.94
C ARG A 15 -10.07 1.29 2.47
N LEU A 16 -11.06 0.45 2.12
CA LEU A 16 -11.34 0.11 0.73
C LEU A 16 -11.74 1.35 -0.09
N ARG A 17 -12.55 2.24 0.50
CA ARG A 17 -12.93 3.52 -0.11
C ARG A 17 -11.72 4.43 -0.30
N GLU A 18 -10.83 4.51 0.69
CA GLU A 18 -9.59 5.28 0.60
C GLU A 18 -8.72 4.80 -0.56
N GLU A 19 -8.53 3.50 -0.70
CA GLU A 19 -7.76 2.92 -1.82
C GLU A 19 -8.42 3.19 -3.16
N ARG A 20 -9.74 3.05 -3.28
CA ARG A 20 -10.44 3.40 -4.53
C ARG A 20 -10.20 4.87 -4.91
N ILE A 21 -10.32 5.79 -3.94
CA ILE A 21 -10.12 7.22 -4.19
C ILE A 21 -8.66 7.49 -4.57
N ARG A 22 -7.69 6.85 -3.90
CA ARG A 22 -6.26 6.95 -4.23
C ARG A 22 -5.97 6.51 -5.67
N LEU A 23 -6.65 5.48 -6.15
CA LEU A 23 -6.55 4.98 -7.52
C LEU A 23 -7.30 5.86 -8.54
N GLY A 24 -8.02 6.90 -8.10
CA GLY A 24 -8.79 7.77 -8.99
C GLY A 24 -10.01 7.11 -9.65
N LEU A 25 -10.50 5.99 -9.09
CA LEU A 25 -11.54 5.20 -9.71
C LEU A 25 -12.95 5.58 -9.22
N SER A 26 -13.92 5.57 -10.13
CA SER A 26 -15.34 5.62 -9.77
C SER A 26 -15.77 4.30 -9.11
N GLN A 27 -16.85 4.29 -8.33
CA GLN A 27 -17.38 3.06 -7.73
C GLN A 27 -17.78 2.01 -8.79
N THR A 28 -18.22 2.45 -9.97
CA THR A 28 -18.54 1.56 -11.09
C THR A 28 -17.26 0.92 -11.63
N ALA A 29 -16.27 1.74 -12.01
CA ALA A 29 -15.00 1.25 -12.56
C ALA A 29 -14.25 0.35 -11.56
N PHE A 30 -14.31 0.69 -10.26
CA PHE A 30 -13.71 -0.13 -9.21
C PHE A 30 -14.37 -1.50 -9.07
N GLY A 31 -15.71 -1.56 -9.17
CA GLY A 31 -16.44 -2.82 -9.14
C GLY A 31 -16.17 -3.70 -10.36
N GLU A 32 -16.08 -3.10 -11.54
CA GLU A 32 -15.82 -3.82 -12.81
C GLU A 32 -14.54 -4.66 -12.77
N VAL A 33 -13.47 -4.17 -12.11
CA VAL A 33 -12.19 -4.89 -11.96
C VAL A 33 -12.37 -6.29 -11.36
N VAL A 34 -13.32 -6.46 -10.44
CA VAL A 34 -13.54 -7.72 -9.71
C VAL A 34 -14.91 -8.34 -10.00
N GLY A 35 -15.57 -7.92 -11.08
CA GLY A 35 -16.90 -8.42 -11.47
C GLY A 35 -18.02 -8.05 -10.50
N ALA A 36 -17.90 -6.94 -9.79
CA ALA A 36 -18.88 -6.45 -8.82
C ALA A 36 -19.69 -5.25 -9.33
N SER A 37 -20.94 -5.15 -8.89
CA SER A 37 -21.78 -3.99 -9.24
C SER A 37 -21.39 -2.74 -8.45
N LYS A 38 -21.72 -1.55 -8.96
CA LYS A 38 -21.62 -0.28 -8.22
C LYS A 38 -22.31 -0.35 -6.85
N ARG A 39 -23.48 -1.03 -6.77
CA ARG A 39 -24.24 -1.16 -5.52
C ARG A 39 -23.47 -1.97 -4.49
N THR A 40 -22.85 -3.07 -4.92
CA THR A 40 -22.00 -3.93 -4.10
C THR A 40 -20.81 -3.15 -3.53
N VAL A 41 -20.14 -2.33 -4.35
CA VAL A 41 -19.06 -1.45 -3.88
C VAL A 41 -19.56 -0.46 -2.82
N ILE A 42 -20.73 0.16 -3.01
CA ILE A 42 -21.33 1.05 -2.01
C ILE A 42 -21.58 0.31 -0.68
N ASP A 43 -22.05 -0.92 -0.74
CA ASP A 43 -22.33 -1.71 0.47
C ASP A 43 -21.06 -2.13 1.20
N TRP A 44 -19.98 -2.43 0.47
CA TRP A 44 -18.65 -2.64 1.05
C TRP A 44 -18.13 -1.38 1.71
N GLU A 45 -18.15 -0.24 1.02
CA GLU A 45 -17.62 1.03 1.55
C GLU A 45 -18.37 1.54 2.79
N LYS A 46 -19.65 1.19 2.93
CA LYS A 46 -20.46 1.51 4.11
C LYS A 46 -20.32 0.48 5.24
N GLY A 47 -19.57 -0.60 5.02
CA GLY A 47 -19.42 -1.70 5.95
C GLY A 47 -20.70 -2.52 6.17
N ALA A 48 -21.61 -2.54 5.20
CA ALA A 48 -22.80 -3.39 5.24
C ALA A 48 -22.44 -4.86 4.93
N THR A 49 -21.48 -5.06 4.04
CA THR A 49 -20.85 -6.36 3.75
C THR A 49 -19.35 -6.13 3.52
N SER A 50 -18.57 -7.17 3.25
CA SER A 50 -17.13 -7.05 2.96
C SER A 50 -16.79 -7.79 1.66
N PRO A 51 -15.78 -7.33 0.90
CA PRO A 51 -15.28 -8.09 -0.25
C PRO A 51 -14.61 -9.39 0.21
N THR A 52 -14.54 -10.37 -0.68
CA THR A 52 -13.83 -11.62 -0.44
C THR A 52 -12.32 -11.43 -0.61
N ALA A 53 -11.53 -12.36 -0.06
CA ALA A 53 -10.08 -12.37 -0.28
C ALA A 53 -9.71 -12.47 -1.78
N ALA A 54 -10.50 -13.19 -2.58
CA ALA A 54 -10.30 -13.27 -4.03
C ALA A 54 -10.53 -11.92 -4.73
N GLN A 55 -11.50 -11.13 -4.28
CA GLN A 55 -11.74 -9.78 -4.80
C GLN A 55 -10.59 -8.83 -4.42
N LEU A 56 -10.10 -8.91 -3.17
CA LEU A 56 -8.92 -8.15 -2.75
C LEU A 56 -7.68 -8.51 -3.58
N ALA A 57 -7.47 -9.78 -3.91
CA ALA A 57 -6.39 -10.22 -4.79
C ALA A 57 -6.57 -9.67 -6.22
N GLY A 58 -7.78 -9.70 -6.78
CA GLY A 58 -8.07 -9.13 -8.11
C GLY A 58 -7.75 -7.64 -8.23
N TRP A 59 -8.02 -6.85 -7.18
CA TRP A 59 -7.60 -5.44 -7.17
C TRP A 59 -6.10 -5.23 -6.96
N SER A 60 -5.38 -6.17 -6.33
CA SER A 60 -3.94 -6.03 -6.10
C SER A 60 -3.15 -5.93 -7.41
N GLU A 61 -3.60 -6.62 -8.46
CA GLU A 61 -3.04 -6.53 -9.81
C GLU A 61 -3.22 -5.14 -10.43
N ASN A 62 -4.15 -4.34 -9.89
CA ASN A 62 -4.50 -3.00 -10.33
C ASN A 62 -4.05 -1.93 -9.32
N GLY A 63 -3.10 -2.27 -8.45
CA GLY A 63 -2.40 -1.33 -7.59
C GLY A 63 -3.10 -1.00 -6.27
N LEU A 64 -4.20 -1.66 -5.91
CA LEU A 64 -4.76 -1.60 -4.56
C LEU A 64 -3.82 -2.30 -3.57
N ASP A 65 -3.65 -1.75 -2.36
CA ASP A 65 -2.91 -2.40 -1.26
C ASP A 65 -3.86 -3.22 -0.36
N PRO A 66 -3.90 -4.57 -0.49
CA PRO A 66 -4.81 -5.39 0.31
C PRO A 66 -4.41 -5.42 1.79
N LEU A 67 -3.12 -5.27 2.09
CA LEU A 67 -2.64 -5.29 3.47
C LEU A 67 -3.11 -4.05 4.21
N TYR A 68 -3.08 -2.89 3.55
CA TYR A 68 -3.69 -1.67 4.08
C TYR A 68 -5.18 -1.83 4.32
N VAL A 69 -5.93 -2.38 3.36
CA VAL A 69 -7.37 -2.60 3.55
C VAL A 69 -7.64 -3.47 4.77
N LEU A 70 -6.92 -4.59 4.92
CA LEU A 70 -7.12 -5.56 5.99
C LEU A 70 -6.63 -5.09 7.36
N THR A 71 -5.47 -4.43 7.42
CA THR A 71 -4.77 -4.15 8.69
C THR A 71 -4.74 -2.67 9.04
N GLY A 72 -4.88 -1.79 8.03
CA GLY A 72 -4.70 -0.35 8.18
C GLY A 72 -3.24 0.08 8.15
N GLN A 73 -2.33 -0.88 8.09
CA GLN A 73 -0.92 -0.63 7.88
C GLN A 73 -0.69 -0.65 6.38
N ARG A 74 -0.32 0.49 5.79
CA ARG A 74 0.24 0.49 4.44
C ARG A 74 1.44 -0.45 4.47
N SER A 75 1.58 -1.31 3.47
CA SER A 75 2.58 -2.37 3.47
C SER A 75 4.00 -1.80 3.44
N VAL A 76 4.55 -1.48 4.61
CA VAL A 76 5.87 -0.85 4.72
C VAL A 76 6.72 -1.23 5.95
N ALA A 77 6.15 -1.95 6.91
CA ALA A 77 6.93 -2.49 8.04
C ALA A 77 7.61 -3.82 7.67
N ARG A 78 8.96 -3.87 7.73
CA ARG A 78 9.71 -5.13 7.68
C ARG A 78 9.88 -5.69 9.10
N PRO A 79 9.99 -7.02 9.28
CA PRO A 79 10.32 -7.61 10.58
C PRO A 79 11.60 -6.99 11.17
N GLY A 80 11.53 -6.56 12.44
CA GLY A 80 12.67 -5.95 13.15
C GLY A 80 12.85 -4.44 12.91
N MET A 81 11.88 -3.75 12.30
CA MET A 81 11.85 -2.29 12.27
C MET A 81 11.17 -1.74 13.52
N GLU A 82 11.80 -0.73 14.12
CA GLU A 82 11.22 0.04 15.22
C GLU A 82 10.17 1.04 14.70
N GLU A 83 9.28 1.50 15.59
CA GLU A 83 8.18 2.41 15.26
C GLU A 83 8.65 3.69 14.55
N GLU A 84 9.77 4.25 14.99
CA GLU A 84 10.39 5.43 14.38
C GLU A 84 10.84 5.18 12.93
N GLN A 85 11.37 3.99 12.63
CA GLN A 85 11.82 3.62 11.29
C GLN A 85 10.64 3.41 10.35
N ILE A 86 9.53 2.88 10.86
CA ILE A 86 8.28 2.75 10.11
C ILE A 86 7.71 4.14 9.79
N ALA A 87 7.71 5.05 10.77
CA ALA A 87 7.25 6.43 10.59
C ALA A 87 8.09 7.18 9.56
N GLN A 88 9.43 7.11 9.66
CA GLN A 88 10.35 7.72 8.71
C GLN A 88 10.14 7.17 7.29
N PHE A 89 9.96 5.85 7.15
CA PHE A 89 9.74 5.26 5.83
C PHE A 89 8.41 5.73 5.21
N ASN A 90 7.34 5.78 6.01
CA ASN A 90 6.04 6.28 5.55
C ASN A 90 6.15 7.73 5.05
N GLU A 91 6.86 8.58 5.79
CA GLU A 91 7.10 9.97 5.40
C GLU A 91 7.82 10.07 4.04
N VAL A 92 8.82 9.23 3.79
CA VAL A 92 9.54 9.19 2.50
C VAL A 92 8.60 8.81 1.36
N ILE A 93 7.71 7.83 1.57
CA ILE A 93 6.76 7.39 0.54
C ILE A 93 5.73 8.48 0.24
N ASP A 94 5.13 9.07 1.29
CA ASP A 94 4.14 10.12 1.15
C ASP A 94 4.76 11.34 0.43
N THR A 95 5.97 11.71 0.82
CA THR A 95 6.74 12.78 0.17
C THR A 95 7.02 12.44 -1.29
N PHE A 96 7.49 11.22 -1.59
CA PHE A 96 7.81 10.81 -2.96
C PHE A 96 6.60 10.91 -3.89
N TRP A 97 5.40 10.53 -3.42
CA TRP A 97 4.18 10.64 -4.21
C TRP A 97 3.68 12.08 -4.38
N ALA A 98 3.98 12.97 -3.43
CA ALA A 98 3.67 14.40 -3.54
C ALA A 98 4.55 15.18 -4.53
N LEU A 99 5.70 14.62 -4.95
CA LEU A 99 6.60 15.28 -5.92
C LEU A 99 6.02 15.34 -7.34
N SER A 100 6.61 16.19 -8.18
CA SER A 100 6.38 16.15 -9.63
C SER A 100 7.06 14.93 -10.26
N ASP A 101 6.75 14.61 -11.53
CA ASP A 101 7.44 13.53 -12.27
C ASP A 101 8.96 13.74 -12.32
N ALA A 102 9.39 14.98 -12.58
CA ALA A 102 10.81 15.34 -12.56
C ALA A 102 11.42 15.17 -11.16
N GLY A 103 10.67 15.53 -10.11
CA GLY A 103 11.08 15.36 -8.71
C GLY A 103 11.22 13.89 -8.32
N ARG A 104 10.24 13.05 -8.67
CA ARG A 104 10.31 11.59 -8.48
C ARG A 104 11.51 10.99 -9.21
N ALA A 105 11.74 11.36 -10.47
CA ALA A 105 12.88 10.89 -11.25
C ALA A 105 14.22 11.30 -10.62
N ALA A 106 14.31 12.50 -10.05
CA ALA A 106 15.51 12.95 -9.32
C ALA A 106 15.70 12.17 -8.01
N ALA A 107 14.65 11.98 -7.22
CA ALA A 107 14.70 11.20 -5.98
C ALA A 107 15.12 9.76 -6.23
N SER A 108 14.59 9.10 -7.27
CA SER A 108 15.01 7.75 -7.65
C SER A 108 16.49 7.67 -8.04
N ARG A 109 17.01 8.65 -8.81
CA ARG A 109 18.45 8.69 -9.15
C ARG A 109 19.33 8.84 -7.92
N LEU A 110 18.93 9.71 -6.98
CA LEU A 110 19.67 9.89 -5.74
C LEU A 110 19.71 8.61 -4.90
N LEU A 111 18.57 7.96 -4.70
CA LEU A 111 18.49 6.70 -3.96
C LEU A 111 19.35 5.60 -4.60
N MET A 112 19.34 5.50 -5.93
CA MET A 112 20.19 4.54 -6.65
C MET A 112 21.69 4.86 -6.52
N ALA A 113 22.06 6.15 -6.54
CA ALA A 113 23.44 6.57 -6.34
C ALA A 113 23.93 6.22 -4.93
N LEU A 114 23.13 6.51 -3.90
CA LEU A 114 23.44 6.17 -2.51
C LEU A 114 23.55 4.65 -2.31
N LEU A 115 22.65 3.87 -2.89
CA LEU A 115 22.72 2.41 -2.84
C LEU A 115 24.01 1.87 -3.47
N THR A 116 24.40 2.43 -4.62
CA THR A 116 25.63 2.03 -5.30
C THR A 116 26.85 2.30 -4.42
N GLN A 117 26.92 3.49 -3.82
CA GLN A 117 27.98 3.87 -2.90
C GLN A 117 28.03 2.94 -1.67
N ASP A 118 26.89 2.65 -1.04
CA ASP A 118 26.83 1.75 0.13
C ASP A 118 27.29 0.33 -0.19
N VAL A 119 26.99 -0.16 -1.40
CA VAL A 119 27.46 -1.46 -1.88
C VAL A 119 28.96 -1.45 -2.08
N GLU A 120 29.51 -0.42 -2.72
CA GLU A 120 30.95 -0.26 -2.93
C GLU A 120 31.71 -0.15 -1.60
N ASP A 121 31.22 0.67 -0.67
CA ASP A 121 31.78 0.83 0.68
C ASP A 121 31.64 -0.45 1.53
N GLY A 122 30.57 -1.22 1.32
CA GLY A 122 30.34 -2.51 1.97
C GLY A 122 31.28 -3.60 1.43
N VAL A 123 31.52 -3.61 0.12
CA VAL A 123 32.49 -4.50 -0.54
C VAL A 123 33.92 -4.17 -0.09
N ALA A 124 34.28 -2.88 0.00
CA ALA A 124 35.56 -2.43 0.52
C ALA A 124 35.78 -2.82 2.00
N ARG A 125 34.69 -2.93 2.78
CA ARG A 125 34.69 -3.38 4.19
C ARG A 125 34.52 -4.90 4.35
N GLY A 126 34.45 -5.68 3.27
CA GLY A 126 34.33 -7.15 3.31
C GLY A 126 32.94 -7.69 3.67
N ILE A 127 31.90 -6.85 3.71
CA ILE A 127 30.52 -7.25 4.05
C ILE A 127 29.75 -7.51 2.75
N ARG A 128 29.63 -8.78 2.35
CA ARG A 128 28.77 -9.18 1.22
C ARG A 128 27.30 -9.16 1.64
N LYS A 129 26.58 -8.05 1.42
CA LYS A 129 25.11 -8.10 1.38
C LYS A 129 24.69 -8.77 0.06
N ARG A 130 24.06 -9.94 0.15
CA ARG A 130 23.49 -10.63 -1.03
C ARG A 130 22.33 -9.79 -1.60
N PRO A 131 22.18 -9.68 -2.93
CA PRO A 131 20.98 -9.10 -3.51
C PRO A 131 19.80 -10.00 -3.19
N ILE A 132 18.72 -9.43 -2.68
CA ILE A 132 17.42 -10.09 -2.62
C ILE A 132 16.90 -9.99 -4.06
N THR A 133 17.04 -11.07 -4.82
CA THR A 133 16.30 -11.29 -6.08
C THR A 133 14.95 -11.90 -5.75
#